data_AF-A0A2G9YJW7-F1
#
_entry.id   AF-A0A2G9YJW7-F1
#
_cell.length_a   1.000
_cell.length_b   1.000
_cell.length_c   1.000
_cell.angle_alpha   90.00
_cell.angle_beta   90.00
_cell.angle_gamma   90.00
#
_symmetry.space_group_name_H-M   'P 1'
#
loop_
_entity.id
_entity.type
_entity.pdbx_description
1 polymer ?
#
loop_
_entity_poly.entity_id
_entity_poly.type
_entity_poly.pdbx_seq_one_letter_code
_entity_poly.pdbx_strand_id
1 'polypeptide(L)'
;MINKTKTKYTWEGWESSGREDWVFSVKHPCEFIGVHAKLIDNQLKESEKVEYCIYSPRVSSTSTPFGLKAAESSSGVCVTDTRFIISNNKHIKGVEPTITSINFEDILYFNIGSAMLLSWFSLGFISQGESKQLTIIFSSNGKHHFQKALRIFKKHCLTINTDDFKLDSSSPAAFIYKIKDKIHRDYLKTLLSDQEKCILTFSCRYIWEKVLNKRSLLKRKNQVAYLTSKATVLLTNKALMIAKDGVEHSIGTSVDVLNISLDKVKSISLFEGTVDSEKIHKLKISFNKEVRQDMLEISFTDIDEETRISLNNIGGLLESTKKEKY
;
A
#
# COMPACT_ATOMS: atom_id res chain seq x y z
N MET A 1 30.71 27.31 -4.01
CA MET A 1 29.38 27.77 -3.59
C MET A 1 28.62 28.18 -4.85
N ILE A 2 27.65 27.39 -5.29
CA ILE A 2 26.82 27.75 -6.44
C ILE A 2 25.51 28.29 -5.87
N ASN A 3 25.35 29.61 -5.92
CA ASN A 3 24.05 30.27 -5.73
C ASN A 3 23.10 29.78 -6.82
N LYS A 4 22.19 28.86 -6.49
CA LYS A 4 21.06 28.54 -7.38
C LYS A 4 19.88 29.43 -7.01
N THR A 5 19.65 30.37 -7.92
CA THR A 5 18.40 31.12 -8.14
C THR A 5 17.15 30.31 -7.77
N LYS A 6 16.25 30.91 -6.98
CA LYS A 6 14.88 30.40 -6.73
C LYS A 6 14.30 29.84 -8.02
N THR A 7 13.99 28.56 -8.03
CA THR A 7 13.42 27.87 -9.19
C THR A 7 12.13 28.60 -9.59
N LYS A 8 12.10 29.15 -10.81
CA LYS A 8 10.93 29.87 -11.32
C LYS A 8 9.78 28.87 -11.47
N TYR A 9 8.77 28.97 -10.61
CA TYR A 9 7.58 28.13 -10.71
C TYR A 9 6.95 28.31 -12.09
N THR A 10 6.71 27.22 -12.80
CA THR A 10 6.14 27.27 -14.16
C THR A 10 4.65 27.62 -14.14
N TRP A 11 4.00 27.45 -12.98
CA TRP A 11 2.60 27.77 -12.73
C TRP A 11 2.51 28.88 -11.69
N GLU A 12 2.42 30.13 -12.14
CA GLU A 12 2.23 31.30 -11.26
C GLU A 12 0.76 31.51 -10.86
N GLY A 13 -0.17 30.71 -11.40
CA GLY A 13 -1.60 30.74 -11.07
C GLY A 13 -1.98 29.77 -9.96
N TRP A 14 -2.52 30.29 -8.86
CA TRP A 14 -3.10 29.51 -7.76
C TRP A 14 -4.45 28.84 -8.13
N GLU A 15 -4.94 29.06 -9.35
CA GLU A 15 -6.28 28.69 -9.81
C GLU A 15 -6.32 27.34 -10.55
N SER A 16 -5.59 26.34 -10.06
CA SER A 16 -5.92 24.97 -10.47
C SER A 16 -7.25 24.59 -9.87
N SER A 17 -8.18 24.10 -10.69
CA SER A 17 -9.44 23.54 -10.22
C SER A 17 -9.27 22.13 -9.65
N GLY A 18 -8.08 21.53 -9.79
CA GLY A 18 -7.79 20.14 -9.47
C GLY A 18 -8.48 19.14 -10.39
N ARG A 19 -9.13 19.57 -11.47
CA ARG A 19 -9.95 18.74 -12.38
C ARG A 19 -9.23 18.40 -13.69
N GLU A 20 -7.90 18.37 -13.67
CA GLU A 20 -7.14 17.94 -14.84
C GLU A 20 -7.49 16.48 -15.22
N ASP A 21 -7.36 16.14 -16.50
CA ASP A 21 -7.95 14.92 -17.07
C ASP A 21 -7.23 13.62 -16.66
N TRP A 22 -5.96 13.72 -16.26
CA TRP A 22 -5.14 12.56 -15.97
C TRP A 22 -4.14 12.79 -14.84
N VAL A 23 -3.78 11.69 -14.18
CA VAL A 23 -2.61 11.64 -13.28
C VAL A 23 -1.35 11.64 -14.14
N PHE A 24 -0.36 12.47 -13.80
CA PHE A 24 0.91 12.53 -14.53
C PHE A 24 2.10 12.66 -13.59
N SER A 25 3.28 12.29 -14.08
CA SER A 25 4.54 12.57 -13.40
C SER A 25 5.15 13.88 -13.87
N VAL A 26 5.80 14.60 -12.96
CA VAL A 26 6.64 15.78 -13.28
C VAL A 26 8.10 15.47 -12.97
N LYS A 27 9.04 16.23 -13.55
CA LYS A 27 10.48 15.99 -13.33
C LYS A 27 10.96 16.59 -12.00
N HIS A 28 10.36 17.70 -11.59
CA HIS A 28 10.73 18.41 -10.38
C HIS A 28 9.49 18.94 -9.64
N PRO A 29 9.48 19.04 -8.30
CA PRO A 29 8.34 19.54 -7.54
C PRO A 29 7.85 20.93 -7.96
N CYS A 30 8.73 21.80 -8.44
CA CYS A 30 8.37 23.12 -8.94
C CYS A 30 7.47 23.10 -10.20
N GLU A 31 7.37 21.95 -10.87
CA GLU A 31 6.52 21.74 -12.06
C GLU A 31 5.12 21.24 -11.69
N PHE A 32 4.83 21.00 -10.40
CA PHE A 32 3.47 20.68 -9.98
C PHE A 32 2.50 21.82 -10.30
N ILE A 33 1.26 21.44 -10.58
CA ILE A 33 0.18 22.39 -10.83
C ILE A 33 -0.27 23.04 -9.52
N GLY A 34 -0.46 24.36 -9.55
CA GLY A 34 -1.03 25.15 -8.47
C GLY A 34 -0.23 25.11 -7.17
N VAL A 35 -0.94 25.08 -6.03
CA VAL A 35 -0.36 25.21 -4.68
C VAL A 35 0.62 24.10 -4.31
N HIS A 36 0.50 22.92 -4.94
CA HIS A 36 1.30 21.74 -4.62
C HIS A 36 2.81 21.99 -4.84
N ALA A 37 3.17 22.76 -5.87
CA ALA A 37 4.56 23.07 -6.17
C ALA A 37 5.24 23.76 -5.00
N LYS A 38 4.67 24.89 -4.56
CA LYS A 38 5.20 25.68 -3.44
C LYS A 38 5.22 24.89 -2.13
N LEU A 39 4.15 24.13 -1.84
CA LEU A 39 4.08 23.37 -0.59
C LEU A 39 5.15 22.28 -0.51
N ILE A 40 5.32 21.50 -1.57
CA ILE A 40 6.31 20.42 -1.59
C ILE A 40 7.73 20.99 -1.63
N ASP A 41 7.98 22.01 -2.46
CA ASP A 41 9.29 22.66 -2.57
C ASP A 41 9.75 23.22 -1.21
N ASN A 42 8.85 23.86 -0.45
CA ASN A 42 9.12 24.34 0.91
C ASN A 42 9.41 23.23 1.94
N GLN A 43 8.99 21.99 1.67
CA GLN A 43 9.24 20.86 2.58
C GLN A 43 10.55 20.14 2.26
N LEU A 44 11.10 20.29 1.06
CA LEU A 44 12.34 19.63 0.66
C LEU A 44 13.54 20.22 1.40
N LYS A 45 14.43 19.36 1.87
CA LYS A 45 15.73 19.79 2.36
C LYS A 45 16.69 19.94 1.19
N GLU A 46 17.67 20.84 1.31
CA GLU A 46 18.65 21.09 0.24
C GLU A 46 19.45 19.83 -0.15
N SER A 47 19.67 18.91 0.79
CA SER A 47 20.41 17.67 0.58
C SER A 47 19.54 16.49 0.11
N GLU A 48 18.22 16.62 0.09
CA GLU A 48 17.32 15.51 -0.27
C GLU A 48 17.25 15.33 -1.78
N LYS A 49 17.47 14.10 -2.24
CA LYS A 49 17.36 13.76 -3.65
C LYS A 49 15.91 13.42 -4.00
N VAL A 50 15.32 14.19 -4.90
CA VAL A 50 14.01 13.86 -5.49
C VAL A 50 14.18 12.69 -6.46
N GLU A 51 13.43 11.61 -6.26
CA GLU A 51 13.46 10.43 -7.13
C GLU A 51 12.24 10.34 -8.05
N TYR A 52 11.08 10.83 -7.60
CA TYR A 52 9.87 10.80 -8.41
C TYR A 52 8.77 11.75 -7.91
N CYS A 53 8.01 12.33 -8.84
CA CYS A 53 6.92 13.25 -8.54
C CYS A 53 5.67 12.86 -9.32
N ILE A 54 4.50 12.87 -8.67
CA ILE A 54 3.19 12.52 -9.22
C ILE A 54 2.20 13.61 -8.86
N TYR A 55 1.49 14.13 -9.85
CA TYR A 55 0.29 14.92 -9.63
C TYR A 55 -0.93 14.03 -9.89
N SER A 56 -1.85 14.04 -8.93
CA SER A 56 -3.13 13.34 -9.01
C SER A 56 -4.27 14.36 -8.93
N PRO A 57 -5.07 14.53 -9.99
CA PRO A 57 -6.27 15.35 -9.94
C PRO A 57 -7.30 14.79 -8.95
N ARG A 58 -8.25 15.63 -8.54
CA ARG A 58 -9.37 15.25 -7.69
C ARG A 58 -10.38 14.42 -8.47
N VAL A 59 -10.98 13.46 -7.78
CA VAL A 59 -12.13 12.69 -8.29
C VAL A 59 -13.27 12.79 -7.28
N SER A 60 -14.51 12.72 -7.77
CA SER A 60 -15.70 12.86 -6.92
C SER A 60 -15.95 11.66 -6.00
N SER A 61 -15.20 10.57 -6.15
CA SER A 61 -15.32 9.41 -5.25
C SER A 61 -14.60 9.67 -3.93
N THR A 62 -15.27 9.36 -2.82
CA THR A 62 -14.72 9.50 -1.45
C THR A 62 -14.47 8.16 -0.76
N SER A 63 -14.76 7.05 -1.44
CA SER A 63 -14.53 5.71 -0.93
C SER A 63 -14.22 4.71 -2.04
N THR A 64 -13.66 3.58 -1.64
CA THR A 64 -13.34 2.45 -2.52
C THR A 64 -14.25 1.25 -2.21
N PRO A 65 -14.41 0.29 -3.13
CA PRO A 65 -15.07 -0.99 -2.83
C PRO A 65 -14.40 -1.82 -1.73
N PHE A 66 -13.20 -1.41 -1.32
CA PHE A 66 -12.35 -2.06 -0.33
C PHE A 66 -12.42 -1.37 1.05
N GLY A 67 -13.34 -0.41 1.22
CA GLY A 67 -13.56 0.29 2.50
C GLY A 67 -12.58 1.43 2.78
N LEU A 68 -11.58 1.66 1.93
CA LEU A 68 -10.70 2.82 2.02
C LEU A 68 -11.48 4.10 1.73
N LYS A 69 -11.20 5.17 2.49
CA LYS A 69 -11.87 6.48 2.36
C LYS A 69 -10.85 7.59 2.15
N ALA A 70 -11.23 8.58 1.37
CA ALA A 70 -10.46 9.82 1.16
C ALA A 70 -11.42 10.99 0.93
N ALA A 71 -10.98 12.20 1.26
CA ALA A 71 -11.71 13.39 0.83
C ALA A 71 -11.47 13.65 -0.66
N GLU A 72 -12.45 14.21 -1.37
CA GLU A 72 -12.22 14.76 -2.71
C GLU A 72 -11.13 15.83 -2.61
N SER A 73 -9.99 15.58 -3.23
CA SER A 73 -8.84 16.48 -3.25
C SER A 73 -7.91 16.14 -4.41
N SER A 74 -7.20 17.15 -4.93
CA SER A 74 -6.02 16.88 -5.75
C SER A 74 -4.83 16.63 -4.83
N SER A 75 -3.88 15.84 -5.29
CA SER A 75 -2.70 15.46 -4.52
C SER A 75 -1.42 15.67 -5.32
N GLY A 76 -0.43 16.30 -4.70
CA GLY A 76 0.96 16.26 -5.16
C GLY A 76 1.72 15.25 -4.31
N VAL A 77 2.42 14.31 -4.93
CA VAL A 77 3.22 13.28 -4.24
C VAL A 77 4.66 13.38 -4.73
N CYS A 78 5.59 13.62 -3.82
CA CYS A 78 7.02 13.59 -4.07
C CYS A 78 7.65 12.45 -3.28
N VAL A 79 8.38 11.59 -3.97
CA VAL A 79 9.19 10.51 -3.39
C VAL A 79 10.64 10.96 -3.46
N THR A 80 11.28 11.03 -2.31
CA THR A 80 12.71 11.31 -2.18
C THR A 80 13.48 10.02 -1.94
N ASP A 81 14.78 10.13 -1.66
CA ASP A 81 15.62 9.04 -1.19
C ASP A 81 15.32 8.59 0.25
N THR A 82 14.54 9.35 1.03
CA THR A 82 14.32 9.08 2.46
C THR A 82 12.86 9.11 2.92
N ARG A 83 11.97 9.77 2.17
CA ARG A 83 10.59 10.03 2.59
C ARG A 83 9.63 10.32 1.45
N PHE A 84 8.35 10.16 1.73
CA PHE A 84 7.26 10.73 0.93
C PHE A 84 6.92 12.14 1.44
N ILE A 85 6.61 13.05 0.53
CA ILE A 85 6.00 14.35 0.81
C ILE A 85 4.72 14.43 -0.01
N ILE A 86 3.58 14.49 0.69
CA ILE A 86 2.25 14.44 0.07
C ILE A 86 1.50 15.71 0.45
N SER A 87 1.09 16.48 -0.56
CA SER A 87 0.21 17.63 -0.38
C SER A 87 -1.19 17.31 -0.90
N ASN A 88 -2.24 17.73 -0.20
CA ASN A 88 -3.62 17.54 -0.61
C ASN A 88 -4.37 18.88 -0.60
N ASN A 89 -5.07 19.20 -1.68
CA ASN A 89 -5.90 20.40 -1.77
C ASN A 89 -7.35 20.00 -2.05
N LYS A 90 -8.26 20.38 -1.15
CA LYS A 90 -9.70 20.08 -1.28
C LYS A 90 -10.43 21.01 -2.26
N HIS A 91 -9.80 22.11 -2.69
CA HIS A 91 -10.39 23.12 -3.58
C HIS A 91 -11.68 23.74 -3.02
N ILE A 92 -11.72 23.95 -1.70
CA ILE A 92 -12.82 24.61 -0.99
C ILE A 92 -12.32 25.97 -0.51
N LYS A 93 -13.04 27.04 -0.85
CA LYS A 93 -12.69 28.40 -0.43
C LYS A 93 -12.57 28.48 1.09
N GLY A 94 -11.46 29.03 1.59
CA GLY A 94 -11.18 29.18 3.02
C GLY A 94 -10.69 27.91 3.73
N VAL A 95 -10.49 26.80 3.00
CA VAL A 95 -9.87 25.59 3.53
C VAL A 95 -8.45 25.49 3.00
N GLU A 96 -7.48 25.61 3.90
CA GLU A 96 -6.06 25.49 3.54
C GLU A 96 -5.72 24.06 3.07
N PRO A 97 -4.84 23.92 2.06
CA PRO A 97 -4.29 22.62 1.69
C PRO A 97 -3.48 22.01 2.85
N THR A 98 -3.42 20.69 2.90
CA THR A 98 -2.61 19.97 3.87
C THR A 98 -1.32 19.45 3.24
N ILE A 99 -0.28 19.32 4.06
CA ILE A 99 0.96 18.65 3.67
C ILE A 99 1.38 17.65 4.75
N THR A 100 1.86 16.49 4.32
CA THR A 100 2.30 15.41 5.19
C THR A 100 3.62 14.88 4.68
N SER A 101 4.61 14.82 5.56
CA SER A 101 5.89 14.19 5.28
C SER A 101 6.01 12.89 6.07
N ILE A 102 6.37 11.80 5.40
CA ILE A 102 6.36 10.45 5.96
C ILE A 102 7.70 9.81 5.64
N ASN A 103 8.55 9.63 6.65
CA ASN A 103 9.84 8.97 6.48
C ASN A 103 9.65 7.50 6.12
N PHE A 104 10.55 6.93 5.34
CA PHE A 104 10.47 5.52 4.96
C PHE A 104 10.56 4.56 6.15
N GLU A 105 11.18 4.99 7.25
CA GLU A 105 11.22 4.21 8.50
C GLU A 105 9.86 4.08 9.17
N ASP A 106 8.98 5.08 9.03
CA ASP A 106 7.66 5.12 9.67
C ASP A 106 6.59 4.39 8.85
N ILE A 107 6.90 4.00 7.62
CA ILE A 107 5.96 3.34 6.72
C ILE A 107 5.80 1.86 7.09
N LEU A 108 4.56 1.41 7.20
CA LEU A 108 4.21 0.04 7.59
C LEU A 108 3.78 -0.80 6.38
N TYR A 109 2.85 -0.28 5.58
CA TYR A 109 2.28 -0.99 4.44
C TYR A 109 1.67 -0.03 3.41
N PHE A 110 1.42 -0.56 2.22
CA PHE A 110 0.70 0.12 1.15
C PHE A 110 -0.49 -0.71 0.70
N ASN A 111 -1.55 -0.05 0.24
CA ASN A 111 -2.57 -0.68 -0.60
C ASN A 111 -2.61 0.03 -1.94
N ILE A 112 -2.53 -0.73 -3.03
CA ILE A 112 -2.69 -0.20 -4.39
C ILE A 112 -3.70 -1.08 -5.11
N GLY A 113 -4.76 -0.46 -5.60
CA GLY A 113 -5.81 -1.20 -6.27
C GLY A 113 -6.59 -0.35 -7.26
N SER A 114 -7.48 -1.02 -7.98
CA SER A 114 -8.37 -0.37 -8.93
C SER A 114 -9.64 -1.15 -9.13
N ALA A 115 -10.71 -0.44 -9.47
CA ALA A 115 -12.01 -0.97 -9.85
C ALA A 115 -12.59 -0.09 -10.97
N MET A 116 -12.80 -0.67 -12.16
CA MET A 116 -13.23 0.07 -13.35
C MET A 116 -12.32 1.29 -13.63
N LEU A 117 -12.89 2.49 -13.65
CA LEU A 117 -12.19 3.75 -13.93
C LEU A 117 -11.53 4.38 -12.68
N LEU A 118 -11.73 3.80 -11.50
CA LEU A 118 -11.19 4.30 -10.25
C LEU A 118 -9.98 3.48 -9.80
N SER A 119 -9.03 4.17 -9.18
CA SER A 119 -7.86 3.58 -8.53
C SER A 119 -7.59 4.25 -7.21
N TRP A 120 -6.82 3.58 -6.36
CA TRP A 120 -6.43 4.11 -5.08
C TRP A 120 -5.00 3.72 -4.73
N PHE A 121 -4.42 4.56 -3.90
CA PHE A 121 -3.15 4.37 -3.24
C PHE A 121 -3.37 4.72 -1.77
N SER A 122 -3.04 3.80 -0.89
CA SER A 122 -3.13 4.02 0.55
C SER A 122 -1.81 3.66 1.21
N LEU A 123 -1.41 4.45 2.19
CA LEU A 123 -0.19 4.31 2.95
C LEU A 123 -0.54 4.26 4.44
N GLY A 124 -0.21 3.14 5.08
CA GLY A 124 -0.22 3.01 6.54
C GLY A 124 1.15 3.38 7.11
N PHE A 125 1.18 4.25 8.12
CA PHE A 125 2.42 4.78 8.70
C PHE A 125 2.24 5.17 10.16
N ILE A 126 3.34 5.28 10.90
CA ILE A 126 3.35 5.80 12.27
C ILE A 126 3.52 7.32 12.25
N SER A 127 2.72 8.02 13.03
CA SER A 127 2.89 9.45 13.27
C SER A 127 2.51 9.77 14.70
N GLN A 128 3.42 10.43 15.42
CA GLN A 128 3.24 10.78 16.83
C GLN A 128 2.90 9.55 17.70
N GLY A 129 3.49 8.39 17.39
CA GLY A 129 3.27 7.14 18.12
C GLY A 129 1.95 6.43 17.80
N GLU A 130 1.15 6.93 16.86
CA GLU A 130 -0.09 6.32 16.44
C GLU A 130 -0.04 5.85 14.98
N SER A 131 -0.68 4.70 14.71
CA SER A 131 -0.92 4.25 13.35
C SER A 131 -1.92 5.16 12.64
N LYS A 132 -1.48 5.75 11.52
CA LYS A 132 -2.27 6.60 10.63
C LYS A 132 -2.36 5.97 9.25
N GLN A 133 -3.37 6.38 8.51
CA GLN A 133 -3.57 5.98 7.13
C GLN A 133 -3.87 7.19 6.26
N LEU A 134 -3.13 7.33 5.16
CA LEU A 134 -3.40 8.33 4.12
C LEU A 134 -3.85 7.60 2.86
N THR A 135 -4.97 8.04 2.27
CA THR A 135 -5.51 7.46 1.04
C THR A 135 -5.69 8.53 -0.02
N ILE A 136 -5.26 8.24 -1.24
CA ILE A 136 -5.51 9.03 -2.46
C ILE A 136 -6.37 8.16 -3.37
N ILE A 137 -7.52 8.69 -3.80
CA ILE A 137 -8.39 8.08 -4.80
C ILE A 137 -8.22 8.88 -6.09
N PHE A 138 -8.06 8.20 -7.21
CA PHE A 138 -7.68 8.84 -8.47
C PHE A 138 -8.20 8.06 -9.69
N SER A 139 -8.09 8.66 -10.88
CA SER A 139 -8.47 7.99 -12.13
C SER A 139 -7.50 6.87 -12.50
N SER A 140 -8.03 5.74 -12.99
CA SER A 140 -7.24 4.53 -13.24
C SER A 140 -6.05 4.68 -14.19
N ASN A 141 -6.03 5.73 -15.03
CA ASN A 141 -4.89 6.06 -15.88
C ASN A 141 -3.58 6.31 -15.09
N GLY A 142 -3.67 6.71 -13.82
CA GLY A 142 -2.53 7.01 -12.97
C GLY A 142 -1.88 5.84 -12.24
N LYS A 143 -2.47 4.64 -12.29
CA LYS A 143 -2.08 3.53 -11.41
C LYS A 143 -0.59 3.20 -11.52
N HIS A 144 -0.07 3.19 -12.74
CA HIS A 144 1.33 2.88 -13.02
C HIS A 144 2.33 3.86 -12.38
N HIS A 145 1.94 5.12 -12.16
CA HIS A 145 2.77 6.09 -11.44
C HIS A 145 2.89 5.72 -9.96
N PHE A 146 1.79 5.39 -9.29
CA PHE A 146 1.82 4.97 -7.88
C PHE A 146 2.53 3.62 -7.69
N GLN A 147 2.38 2.71 -8.64
CA GLN A 147 3.18 1.46 -8.67
C GLN A 147 4.68 1.76 -8.78
N LYS A 148 5.08 2.74 -9.60
CA LYS A 148 6.48 3.18 -9.69
C LYS A 148 6.98 3.81 -8.38
N ALA A 149 6.17 4.63 -7.71
CA ALA A 149 6.51 5.18 -6.40
C ALA A 149 6.75 4.10 -5.35
N LEU A 150 5.91 3.06 -5.30
CA LEU A 150 6.14 1.92 -4.42
C LEU A 150 7.45 1.19 -4.74
N ARG A 151 7.73 0.95 -6.03
CA ARG A 151 9.00 0.31 -6.44
C ARG A 151 10.21 1.14 -6.05
N ILE A 152 10.12 2.47 -6.08
CA ILE A 152 11.18 3.37 -5.61
C ILE A 152 11.38 3.22 -4.10
N PHE A 153 10.31 3.29 -3.31
CA PHE A 153 10.38 3.01 -1.87
C PHE A 153 11.03 1.65 -1.57
N LYS A 154 10.66 0.59 -2.30
CA LYS A 154 11.24 -0.76 -2.14
C LYS A 154 12.74 -0.86 -2.46
N LYS A 155 13.34 0.11 -3.15
CA LYS A 155 14.80 0.17 -3.32
C LYS A 155 15.50 0.45 -2.00
N HIS A 156 14.82 1.14 -1.09
CA HIS A 156 15.32 1.54 0.22
C HIS A 156 14.91 0.56 1.33
N CYS A 157 14.00 -0.37 1.05
CA CYS A 157 13.70 -1.48 1.95
C CYS A 157 14.88 -2.44 2.08
N LEU A 158 15.13 -2.90 3.30
CA LEU A 158 16.09 -3.96 3.54
C LEU A 158 15.59 -5.27 2.95
N THR A 159 16.52 -6.03 2.38
CA THR A 159 16.26 -7.40 1.93
C THR A 159 16.50 -8.34 3.09
N ILE A 160 15.61 -9.32 3.28
CA ILE A 160 15.82 -10.41 4.24
C ILE A 160 16.77 -11.45 3.64
N ASN A 161 17.62 -12.03 4.48
CA ASN A 161 18.55 -13.06 4.02
C ASN A 161 17.73 -14.27 3.59
N THR A 162 17.99 -14.76 2.38
CA THR A 162 17.30 -15.94 1.85
C THR A 162 18.23 -17.08 1.49
N ASP A 163 19.45 -17.10 1.99
CA ASP A 163 20.45 -18.12 1.64
C ASP A 163 20.07 -19.51 2.18
N ASP A 164 19.37 -19.55 3.32
CA ASP A 164 18.83 -20.79 3.89
C ASP A 164 17.57 -21.32 3.17
N PHE A 165 17.07 -20.57 2.18
CA PHE A 165 15.85 -20.95 1.49
C PHE A 165 16.16 -21.76 0.25
N LYS A 166 15.38 -22.82 0.05
CA LYS A 166 15.23 -23.46 -1.26
C LYS A 166 14.46 -22.52 -2.18
N LEU A 167 15.14 -21.49 -2.67
CA LEU A 167 14.53 -20.47 -3.49
C LEU A 167 14.08 -21.07 -4.82
N ASP A 168 12.82 -20.82 -5.10
CA ASP A 168 12.14 -21.27 -6.31
C ASP A 168 12.64 -20.58 -7.59
N SER A 169 13.21 -19.39 -7.46
CA SER A 169 13.74 -18.56 -8.54
C SER A 169 14.51 -17.37 -7.99
N SER A 170 15.58 -16.98 -8.68
CA SER A 170 16.40 -15.79 -8.37
C SER A 170 15.89 -14.49 -9.02
N SER A 171 14.82 -14.52 -9.82
CA SER A 171 14.28 -13.31 -10.47
C SER A 171 12.75 -13.21 -10.48
N PRO A 172 12.19 -11.98 -10.43
CA PRO A 172 10.75 -11.70 -10.60
C PRO A 172 10.14 -12.35 -11.83
N ALA A 173 10.83 -12.25 -12.97
CA ALA A 173 10.33 -12.75 -14.24
C ALA A 173 10.12 -14.28 -14.23
N ALA A 174 10.92 -15.03 -13.49
CA ALA A 174 10.82 -16.49 -13.48
C ALA A 174 9.74 -17.04 -12.53
N PHE A 175 9.50 -16.42 -11.36
CA PHE A 175 8.48 -16.95 -10.44
C PHE A 175 7.07 -16.39 -10.67
N ILE A 176 6.94 -15.22 -11.31
CA ILE A 176 5.63 -14.57 -11.45
C ILE A 176 4.63 -15.44 -12.23
N TYR A 177 5.11 -16.29 -13.13
CA TYR A 177 4.30 -17.23 -13.90
C TYR A 177 3.74 -18.42 -13.07
N LYS A 178 4.27 -18.66 -11.87
CA LYS A 178 3.71 -19.65 -10.94
C LYS A 178 2.34 -19.22 -10.40
N ILE A 179 2.02 -17.92 -10.46
CA ILE A 179 0.71 -17.40 -10.11
C ILE A 179 -0.28 -17.75 -11.21
N LYS A 180 -1.21 -18.66 -10.88
CA LYS A 180 -2.23 -19.17 -11.80
C LYS A 180 -3.23 -18.09 -12.20
N ASP A 181 -3.68 -17.27 -11.24
CA ASP A 181 -4.62 -16.19 -11.52
C ASP A 181 -3.95 -15.08 -12.33
N LYS A 182 -4.39 -14.91 -13.59
CA LYS A 182 -3.81 -13.93 -14.52
C LYS A 182 -3.95 -12.51 -14.02
N ILE A 183 -5.09 -12.15 -13.43
CA ILE A 183 -5.35 -10.77 -12.99
C ILE A 183 -4.44 -10.46 -11.80
N HIS A 184 -4.40 -11.33 -10.79
CA HIS A 184 -3.49 -11.14 -9.66
C HIS A 184 -2.03 -11.10 -10.10
N ARG A 185 -1.63 -11.99 -11.02
CA ARG A 185 -0.28 -12.01 -11.58
C ARG A 185 0.07 -10.68 -12.24
N ASP A 186 -0.81 -10.13 -13.07
CA ASP A 186 -0.55 -8.88 -13.79
C ASP A 186 -0.42 -7.69 -12.81
N TYR A 187 -1.20 -7.66 -11.72
CA TYR A 187 -1.03 -6.64 -10.68
C TYR A 187 0.27 -6.84 -9.90
N LEU A 188 0.52 -8.04 -9.38
CA LEU A 188 1.71 -8.33 -8.55
C LEU A 188 3.01 -8.09 -9.34
N LYS A 189 3.04 -8.45 -10.63
CA LYS A 189 4.18 -8.21 -11.52
C LYS A 189 4.62 -6.75 -11.52
N THR A 190 3.65 -5.82 -11.54
CA THR A 190 3.95 -4.38 -11.58
C THR A 190 4.46 -3.84 -10.25
N LEU A 191 4.35 -4.58 -9.14
CA LEU A 191 4.76 -4.12 -7.82
C LEU A 191 6.11 -4.68 -7.37
N LEU A 192 6.66 -5.63 -8.12
CA LEU A 192 7.97 -6.23 -7.89
C LEU A 192 9.10 -5.25 -8.24
N SER A 193 10.15 -5.23 -7.42
CA SER A 193 11.44 -4.62 -7.75
C SER A 193 12.41 -5.67 -8.33
N ASP A 194 13.41 -5.23 -9.09
CA ASP A 194 14.27 -6.12 -9.90
C ASP A 194 15.05 -7.16 -9.07
N GLN A 195 15.29 -6.89 -7.79
CA GLN A 195 16.07 -7.73 -6.88
C GLN A 195 15.20 -8.61 -5.96
N GLU A 196 13.89 -8.66 -6.18
CA GLU A 196 13.01 -9.51 -5.37
C GLU A 196 13.13 -10.99 -5.77
N LYS A 197 13.32 -11.84 -4.76
CA LYS A 197 13.30 -13.30 -4.89
C LYS A 197 12.04 -13.84 -4.24
N CYS A 198 11.38 -14.81 -4.87
CA CYS A 198 10.19 -15.43 -4.31
C CYS A 198 10.56 -16.47 -3.27
N ILE A 199 9.92 -16.37 -2.12
CA ILE A 199 10.02 -17.33 -1.02
C ILE A 199 8.83 -18.29 -1.06
N LEU A 200 7.62 -17.75 -1.21
CA LEU A 200 6.39 -18.54 -1.18
C LEU A 200 5.31 -17.84 -2.01
N THR A 201 4.51 -18.61 -2.75
CA THR A 201 3.28 -18.10 -3.35
C THR A 201 2.19 -19.16 -3.33
N PHE A 202 0.97 -18.74 -3.01
CA PHE A 202 -0.20 -19.62 -2.96
C PHE A 202 -1.48 -18.85 -3.24
N SER A 203 -2.52 -19.57 -3.65
CA SER A 203 -3.89 -19.06 -3.78
C SER A 203 -4.69 -19.44 -2.55
N CYS A 204 -5.57 -18.56 -2.10
CA CYS A 204 -6.44 -18.79 -0.96
C CYS A 204 -7.73 -17.99 -1.13
N ARG A 205 -8.64 -18.09 -0.15
CA ARG A 205 -9.79 -17.18 -0.05
C ARG A 205 -9.54 -16.16 1.06
N TYR A 206 -9.60 -14.88 0.72
CA TYR A 206 -9.51 -13.79 1.68
C TYR A 206 -10.86 -13.61 2.38
N ILE A 207 -10.83 -13.43 3.70
CA ILE A 207 -12.02 -13.24 4.52
C ILE A 207 -12.19 -11.75 4.83
N TRP A 208 -13.33 -11.21 4.45
CA TRP A 208 -13.78 -9.86 4.71
C TRP A 208 -14.71 -9.84 5.92
N GLU A 209 -14.35 -9.07 6.93
CA GLU A 209 -15.22 -8.81 8.08
C GLU A 209 -16.12 -7.61 7.77
N LYS A 210 -17.44 -7.83 7.72
CA LYS A 210 -18.45 -6.76 7.52
C LYS A 210 -19.33 -6.65 8.75
N VAL A 211 -19.23 -5.54 9.48
CA VAL A 211 -20.14 -5.24 10.59
C VAL A 211 -21.46 -4.73 10.02
N LEU A 212 -22.50 -5.56 10.11
CA LEU A 212 -23.87 -5.22 9.73
C LEU A 212 -24.62 -4.65 10.94
N ASN A 213 -25.07 -3.41 10.81
CA ASN A 213 -25.93 -2.78 11.80
C ASN A 213 -27.40 -3.12 11.48
N LYS A 214 -27.96 -4.15 12.14
CA LYS A 214 -29.39 -4.42 12.05
C LYS A 214 -30.15 -3.50 13.02
N ARG A 215 -30.98 -2.63 12.46
CA ARG A 215 -31.98 -1.87 13.23
C ARG A 215 -33.21 -2.75 13.41
N SER A 216 -33.46 -3.21 14.63
CA SER A 216 -34.76 -3.71 15.06
C SER A 216 -35.48 -2.59 15.82
N LEU A 217 -36.83 -2.61 15.79
CA LEU A 217 -37.71 -1.64 16.46
C LEU A 217 -37.42 -1.46 17.97
N LEU A 218 -36.72 -2.42 18.60
CA LEU A 218 -36.45 -2.38 20.05
C LEU A 218 -34.96 -2.42 20.43
N LYS A 219 -34.05 -2.86 19.54
CA LYS A 219 -32.60 -2.92 19.83
C LYS A 219 -31.75 -2.74 18.56
N ARG A 220 -30.62 -2.03 18.70
CA ARG A 220 -29.51 -2.10 17.74
C ARG A 220 -28.67 -3.32 18.09
N LYS A 221 -28.57 -4.29 17.19
CA LYS A 221 -27.64 -5.42 17.34
C LYS A 221 -26.64 -5.36 16.18
N ASN A 222 -25.36 -5.33 16.52
CA ASN A 222 -24.29 -5.49 15.54
C ASN A 222 -24.18 -6.97 15.23
N GLN A 223 -24.33 -7.34 13.97
CA GLN A 223 -24.06 -8.68 13.47
C GLN A 223 -22.81 -8.61 12.60
N VAL A 224 -21.81 -9.43 12.88
CA VAL A 224 -20.65 -9.57 11.98
C VAL A 224 -21.01 -10.58 10.91
N ALA A 225 -20.83 -10.22 9.64
CA ALA A 225 -20.92 -11.12 8.51
C ALA A 225 -19.53 -11.28 7.90
N TYR A 226 -19.19 -12.52 7.54
CA TYR A 226 -17.95 -12.83 6.86
C TYR A 226 -18.26 -13.10 5.39
N LEU A 227 -17.52 -12.44 4.51
CA LEU A 227 -17.61 -12.65 3.08
C LEU A 227 -16.25 -13.11 2.58
N THR A 228 -16.20 -13.89 1.50
CA THR A 228 -14.93 -14.39 0.99
C THR A 228 -14.73 -14.01 -0.47
N SER A 229 -13.49 -13.68 -0.83
CA SER A 229 -13.08 -13.44 -2.22
C SER A 229 -11.80 -14.19 -2.54
N LYS A 230 -11.45 -14.32 -3.82
CA LYS A 230 -10.17 -14.94 -4.19
C LYS A 230 -9.02 -14.03 -3.76
N ALA A 231 -7.93 -14.66 -3.37
CA ALA A 231 -6.67 -13.97 -3.14
C ALA A 231 -5.48 -14.79 -3.61
N THR A 232 -4.39 -14.08 -3.86
CA THR A 232 -3.08 -14.65 -4.09
C THR A 232 -2.08 -13.97 -3.18
N VAL A 233 -1.36 -14.79 -2.42
CA VAL A 233 -0.28 -14.36 -1.55
C VAL A 233 1.04 -14.58 -2.27
N LEU A 234 1.91 -13.58 -2.21
CA LEU A 234 3.26 -13.62 -2.72
C LEU A 234 4.20 -13.06 -1.64
N LEU A 235 5.01 -13.94 -1.07
CA LEU A 235 6.07 -13.59 -0.14
C LEU A 235 7.39 -13.53 -0.90
N THR A 236 8.04 -12.38 -0.86
CA THR A 236 9.39 -12.19 -1.40
C THR A 236 10.38 -11.91 -0.28
N ASN A 237 11.67 -11.85 -0.62
CA ASN A 237 12.72 -11.38 0.27
C ASN A 237 12.63 -9.88 0.66
N LYS A 238 11.60 -9.14 0.21
CA LYS A 238 11.37 -7.75 0.63
C LYS A 238 9.99 -7.51 1.19
N ALA A 239 8.96 -8.20 0.69
CA ALA A 239 7.59 -7.88 1.02
C ALA A 239 6.69 -9.13 1.11
N LEU A 240 5.67 -9.04 1.96
CA LEU A 240 4.47 -9.86 1.87
C LEU A 240 3.43 -9.08 1.05
N MET A 241 3.01 -9.63 -0.08
CA MET A 241 2.02 -9.04 -0.97
C MET A 241 0.78 -9.92 -1.07
N ILE A 242 -0.39 -9.31 -0.97
CA ILE A 242 -1.67 -10.02 -1.01
C ILE A 242 -2.58 -9.30 -2.01
N ALA A 243 -2.71 -9.89 -3.20
CA ALA A 243 -3.69 -9.47 -4.19
C ALA A 243 -5.04 -10.12 -3.85
N LYS A 244 -6.10 -9.31 -3.72
CA LYS A 244 -7.44 -9.78 -3.35
C LYS A 244 -8.50 -9.13 -4.21
N ASP A 245 -9.49 -9.94 -4.58
CA ASP A 245 -10.69 -9.49 -5.30
C ASP A 245 -11.66 -8.74 -4.39
N GLY A 246 -12.47 -7.85 -4.95
CA GLY A 246 -13.60 -7.22 -4.26
C GLY A 246 -14.74 -8.20 -3.93
N VAL A 247 -15.59 -7.83 -2.98
CA VAL A 247 -16.59 -8.72 -2.36
C VAL A 247 -17.96 -8.73 -3.06
N GLU A 248 -18.27 -7.70 -3.83
CA GLU A 248 -19.59 -7.50 -4.44
C GLU A 248 -19.47 -7.43 -5.97
N HIS A 249 -20.31 -8.21 -6.68
CA HIS A 249 -20.75 -8.22 -8.11
C HIS A 249 -19.81 -7.71 -9.23
N SER A 250 -18.56 -7.42 -8.92
CA SER A 250 -17.53 -6.95 -9.84
C SER A 250 -16.83 -8.19 -10.37
N ILE A 251 -17.46 -8.79 -11.37
CA ILE A 251 -16.89 -9.86 -12.20
C ILE A 251 -15.48 -9.43 -12.62
N GLY A 252 -14.43 -9.95 -11.94
CA GLY A 252 -13.04 -9.94 -12.40
C GLY A 252 -12.38 -8.58 -12.70
N THR A 253 -12.89 -7.44 -12.22
CA THR A 253 -12.31 -6.12 -12.56
C THR A 253 -11.87 -5.28 -11.36
N SER A 254 -11.98 -5.80 -10.13
CA SER A 254 -11.55 -5.07 -8.93
C SER A 254 -10.50 -5.86 -8.15
N VAL A 255 -9.28 -5.30 -8.06
CA VAL A 255 -8.16 -5.90 -7.32
C VAL A 255 -7.53 -4.85 -6.43
N ASP A 256 -7.28 -5.24 -5.18
CA ASP A 256 -6.46 -4.49 -4.25
C ASP A 256 -5.24 -5.32 -3.86
N VAL A 257 -4.06 -4.73 -3.90
CA VAL A 257 -2.84 -5.37 -3.42
C VAL A 257 -2.37 -4.68 -2.15
N LEU A 258 -2.44 -5.42 -1.05
CA LEU A 258 -1.80 -5.07 0.21
C LEU A 258 -0.32 -5.46 0.13
N ASN A 259 0.57 -4.50 0.36
CA ASN A 259 2.03 -4.66 0.31
C ASN A 259 2.64 -4.29 1.67
N ILE A 260 3.24 -5.27 2.35
CA ILE A 260 3.82 -5.12 3.68
C ILE A 260 5.32 -5.35 3.56
N SER A 261 6.12 -4.37 3.97
CA SER A 261 7.58 -4.49 3.88
C SER A 261 8.12 -5.31 5.04
N LEU A 262 8.86 -6.36 4.75
CA LEU A 262 9.29 -7.33 5.76
C LEU A 262 10.33 -6.77 6.73
N ASP A 263 11.11 -5.77 6.30
CA ASP A 263 12.06 -5.06 7.18
C ASP A 263 11.36 -4.31 8.32
N LYS A 264 10.07 -3.99 8.14
CA LYS A 264 9.23 -3.30 9.12
C LYS A 264 8.51 -4.28 10.06
N VAL A 265 8.36 -5.55 9.67
CA VAL A 265 7.66 -6.55 10.47
C VAL A 265 8.53 -6.96 11.65
N LYS A 266 8.03 -6.79 12.88
CA LYS A 266 8.71 -7.23 14.12
C LYS A 266 8.42 -8.68 14.46
N SER A 267 7.17 -9.11 14.30
CA SER A 267 6.78 -10.51 14.46
C SER A 267 5.58 -10.83 13.60
N ILE A 268 5.49 -12.10 13.23
CA ILE A 268 4.36 -12.66 12.51
C ILE A 268 3.93 -13.95 13.21
N SER A 269 2.63 -14.16 13.32
CA SER A 269 2.06 -15.33 13.98
C SER A 269 0.80 -15.78 13.25
N LEU A 270 0.65 -17.08 13.09
CA LEU A 270 -0.51 -17.68 12.45
C LEU A 270 -1.35 -18.36 13.53
N PHE A 271 -2.64 -18.02 13.56
CA PHE A 271 -3.61 -18.64 14.44
C PHE A 271 -4.66 -19.37 13.63
N GLU A 272 -5.16 -20.46 14.18
CA GLU A 272 -6.31 -21.15 13.64
C GLU A 272 -7.55 -20.77 14.45
N GLY A 273 -8.68 -20.61 13.77
CA GLY A 273 -9.98 -20.42 14.38
C GLY A 273 -11.05 -21.07 13.53
N THR A 274 -12.31 -20.86 13.93
CA THR A 274 -13.48 -21.36 13.21
C THR A 274 -14.50 -20.26 13.04
N VAL A 275 -15.05 -20.11 11.84
CA VAL A 275 -16.19 -19.22 11.53
C VAL A 275 -17.20 -20.04 10.75
N ASP A 276 -18.45 -20.10 11.23
CA ASP A 276 -19.53 -20.85 10.57
C ASP A 276 -19.18 -22.32 10.24
N SER A 277 -18.39 -22.96 11.13
CA SER A 277 -17.83 -24.32 10.97
C SER A 277 -16.73 -24.48 9.91
N GLU A 278 -16.33 -23.41 9.23
CA GLU A 278 -15.15 -23.39 8.37
C GLU A 278 -13.89 -23.05 9.18
N LYS A 279 -12.81 -23.75 8.88
CA LYS A 279 -11.49 -23.46 9.45
C LYS A 279 -10.96 -22.16 8.86
N ILE A 280 -10.60 -21.23 9.72
CA ILE A 280 -10.00 -19.95 9.32
C ILE A 280 -8.57 -19.84 9.83
N HIS A 281 -7.73 -19.22 9.03
CA HIS A 281 -6.35 -18.93 9.36
C HIS A 281 -6.17 -17.41 9.48
N LYS A 282 -5.64 -16.98 10.63
CA LYS A 282 -5.43 -15.57 10.96
C LYS A 282 -3.94 -15.28 11.08
N LEU A 283 -3.40 -14.54 10.12
CA LEU A 283 -2.04 -14.05 10.13
C LEU A 283 -1.99 -12.69 10.82
N LYS A 284 -1.38 -12.65 12.01
CA LYS A 284 -1.15 -11.41 12.76
C LYS A 284 0.26 -10.91 12.53
N ILE A 285 0.38 -9.69 12.05
CA ILE A 285 1.63 -9.02 11.72
C ILE A 285 1.77 -7.83 12.65
N SER A 286 2.81 -7.81 13.47
CA SER A 286 3.13 -6.71 14.38
C SER A 286 4.31 -5.92 13.83
N PHE A 287 4.18 -4.59 13.79
CA PHE A 287 5.25 -3.65 13.44
C PHE A 287 5.97 -3.11 14.68
N ASN A 288 5.34 -3.23 15.85
CA ASN A 288 5.89 -2.92 17.16
C ASN A 288 5.41 -3.96 18.17
N LYS A 289 6.34 -4.65 18.86
CA LYS A 289 6.00 -5.72 19.83
C LYS A 289 5.23 -5.18 21.04
N GLU A 290 5.35 -3.90 21.35
CA GLU A 290 4.81 -3.29 22.57
C GLU A 290 3.48 -2.56 22.35
N VAL A 291 3.13 -2.24 21.10
CA VAL A 291 1.94 -1.43 20.77
C VAL A 291 0.93 -2.28 20.00
N ARG A 292 -0.14 -2.70 20.67
CA ARG A 292 -1.21 -3.53 20.07
C ARG A 292 -1.91 -2.85 18.88
N GLN A 293 -1.90 -1.52 18.84
CA GLN A 293 -2.50 -0.73 17.75
C GLN A 293 -1.69 -0.80 16.44
N ASP A 294 -0.45 -1.27 16.49
CA ASP A 294 0.45 -1.43 15.33
C ASP A 294 0.43 -2.88 14.81
N MET A 295 -0.75 -3.48 14.80
CA MET A 295 -0.97 -4.85 14.36
C MET A 295 -1.94 -4.90 13.19
N LEU A 296 -1.56 -5.67 12.16
CA LEU A 296 -2.43 -6.01 11.04
C LEU A 296 -2.87 -7.46 11.18
N GLU A 297 -4.18 -7.71 11.14
CA GLU A 297 -4.76 -9.06 11.15
C GLU A 297 -5.34 -9.36 9.77
N ILE A 298 -4.87 -10.47 9.17
CA ILE A 298 -5.28 -10.90 7.84
C ILE A 298 -5.87 -12.29 7.97
N SER A 299 -7.10 -12.46 7.50
CA SER A 299 -7.83 -13.72 7.61
C SER A 299 -8.00 -14.37 6.23
N PHE A 300 -7.70 -15.66 6.14
CA PHE A 300 -7.89 -16.46 4.94
C PHE A 300 -8.35 -17.89 5.25
N THR A 301 -8.92 -18.55 4.25
CA THR A 301 -9.22 -20.00 4.24
C THR A 301 -8.62 -20.65 2.99
N ASP A 302 -8.75 -21.96 2.86
CA ASP A 302 -8.27 -22.78 1.75
C ASP A 302 -6.74 -22.73 1.55
N ILE A 303 -5.98 -22.83 2.65
CA ILE A 303 -4.53 -23.06 2.58
C ILE A 303 -4.21 -24.54 2.77
N ASP A 304 -3.23 -25.04 2.01
CA ASP A 304 -2.71 -26.40 2.21
C ASP A 304 -1.74 -26.47 3.41
N GLU A 305 -1.44 -27.70 3.80
CA GLU A 305 -0.60 -28.00 4.97
C GLU A 305 0.84 -27.49 4.80
N GLU A 306 1.40 -27.58 3.59
CA GLU A 306 2.75 -27.08 3.28
C GLU A 306 2.85 -25.56 3.43
N THR A 307 1.85 -24.85 2.91
CA THR A 307 1.69 -23.40 3.06
C THR A 307 1.56 -23.02 4.53
N ARG A 308 0.76 -23.77 5.30
CA ARG A 308 0.57 -23.53 6.72
C ARG A 308 1.87 -23.66 7.51
N ILE A 309 2.63 -24.73 7.27
CA ILE A 309 3.96 -24.94 7.88
C ILE A 309 4.89 -23.79 7.49
N SER A 310 4.91 -23.42 6.21
CA SER A 310 5.75 -22.33 5.71
C SER A 310 5.43 -21.00 6.39
N LEU A 311 4.14 -20.65 6.52
CA LEU A 311 3.67 -19.43 7.19
C LEU A 311 4.02 -19.39 8.69
N ASN A 312 3.89 -20.52 9.40
CA ASN A 312 4.29 -20.64 10.81
C ASN A 312 5.79 -20.38 11.00
N ASN A 313 6.61 -20.79 10.03
CA ASN A 313 8.05 -20.63 10.11
C ASN A 313 8.52 -19.19 9.81
N ILE A 314 7.71 -18.33 9.18
CA ILE A 314 8.11 -16.96 8.81
C ILE A 314 8.58 -16.15 10.02
N GLY A 315 7.99 -16.35 11.21
CA GLY A 315 8.41 -15.68 12.44
C GLY A 315 9.89 -15.90 12.74
N GLY A 316 10.34 -17.16 12.70
CA GLY A 316 11.75 -17.50 12.91
C GLY A 316 12.66 -16.89 11.84
N LEU A 317 12.21 -16.82 10.58
CA LEU A 317 12.96 -16.28 9.44
C LEU A 317 13.22 -14.77 9.59
N LEU A 318 12.24 -14.03 10.08
CA LEU A 318 12.38 -12.60 10.33
C LEU A 318 13.31 -12.31 11.52
N GLU A 319 13.40 -13.23 12.49
CA GLU A 319 14.27 -13.09 13.65
C GLU A 319 15.73 -13.44 13.34
N SER A 320 16.01 -14.47 12.54
CA SER A 320 17.39 -14.83 12.13
C SER A 320 18.06 -13.69 11.34
N THR A 321 17.34 -13.14 10.36
CA THR A 321 17.81 -12.03 9.51
C THR A 321 18.25 -10.80 10.31
N LYS A 322 17.58 -10.51 11.43
CA LYS A 322 17.88 -9.32 12.25
C LYS A 322 19.13 -9.50 13.10
N LYS A 323 19.52 -10.74 13.42
CA LYS A 323 20.72 -11.03 14.22
C LYS A 323 22.02 -10.90 13.41
N GLU A 324 21.98 -10.98 12.09
CA GLU A 324 23.17 -10.83 11.24
C GLU A 324 23.54 -9.36 10.96
N LYS A 325 22.71 -8.40 11.35
CA LYS A 325 22.89 -6.96 11.08
C LYS A 325 23.32 -6.14 12.29
N TYR A 326 23.43 -6.76 13.47
CA TYR A 326 23.91 -6.17 14.73
C TYR A 326 24.98 -7.07 15.34
#